data_AF-A0A7V2JFY9-F1
#
_entry.id   AF-A0A7V2JFY9-F1
#
_cell.length_a   1.000
_cell.length_b   1.000
_cell.length_c   1.000
_cell.angle_alpha   90.00
_cell.angle_beta   90.00
_cell.angle_gamma   90.00
#
_symmetry.space_group_name_H-M   'P 1'
#
loop_
_entity.id
_entity.type
_entity.pdbx_description
1 polymer ?
#
loop_
_entity_poly.entity_id
_entity_poly.type
_entity_poly.pdbx_seq_one_letter_code
_entity_poly.pdbx_strand_id
1 'polypeptide(L)'
;MDKYLTMALDPIHIGTGGYQIGRVDNTIVREPATNIPKIPGSSIAGTARTYTTYREIEKEGSTVKISCAGQDEEVSKEGVDGHCGECIVCRSFGYSKKDDRGSCQGLVYFSDARILLFPVSTRLGPAWVTAPMILNEFGDSLGDTNTPAKDKIIVGSEFAAESSLNLGWLNLPIDTNKTCPSIGLDSLGKDKKELISGRVVVVPDNLIAQIINSNLEVRTSVSIDPRTGAGKDGALFTSEAIPRSTILWFEMNINNPNYFGYGDLTIDDVKSAIKSGFDLFETLGIGGMVTRGFGRLKIWEVIANGA
;
A
#
# COMPACT_ATOMS: atom_id res chain seq x y z
N MET A 1 -17.63 0.58 -5.25
CA MET A 1 -16.37 0.22 -4.58
C MET A 1 -15.81 1.49 -3.99
N ASP A 2 -15.38 1.43 -2.74
CA ASP A 2 -14.83 2.59 -2.06
C ASP A 2 -13.34 2.64 -2.33
N LYS A 3 -12.86 3.80 -2.76
CA LYS A 3 -11.45 4.02 -3.07
C LYS A 3 -10.74 4.54 -1.81
N TYR A 4 -9.57 4.00 -1.53
CA TYR A 4 -8.75 4.38 -0.41
C TYR A 4 -7.40 4.86 -0.90
N LEU A 5 -6.99 6.02 -0.40
CA LEU A 5 -5.65 6.54 -0.60
C LEU A 5 -4.80 6.23 0.61
N THR A 6 -3.52 5.97 0.38
CA THR A 6 -2.58 5.64 1.44
C THR A 6 -1.29 6.43 1.28
N MET A 7 -0.61 6.71 2.39
CA MET A 7 0.72 7.32 2.38
C MET A 7 1.63 6.52 3.30
N ALA A 8 2.74 6.03 2.74
CA ALA A 8 3.78 5.35 3.50
C ALA A 8 4.40 6.33 4.52
N LEU A 9 4.31 6.04 5.81
CA LEU A 9 4.94 6.84 6.86
C LEU A 9 6.41 6.45 7.02
N ASP A 10 6.67 5.14 6.92
CA ASP A 10 7.97 4.48 6.86
C ASP A 10 8.11 3.71 5.54
N PRO A 11 9.32 3.26 5.17
CA PRO A 11 9.49 2.41 3.99
C PRO A 11 8.73 1.09 4.14
N ILE A 12 8.18 0.56 3.05
CA ILE A 12 7.33 -0.64 3.06
C ILE A 12 8.03 -1.78 2.33
N HIS A 13 8.22 -2.89 3.03
CA HIS A 13 8.76 -4.13 2.46
C HIS A 13 7.68 -5.20 2.39
N ILE A 14 7.12 -5.42 1.21
CA ILE A 14 6.28 -6.58 0.93
C ILE A 14 7.12 -7.60 0.15
N GLY A 15 7.71 -8.55 0.87
CA GLY A 15 8.64 -9.52 0.29
C GLY A 15 7.96 -10.50 -0.67
N THR A 16 8.74 -11.00 -1.63
CA THR A 16 8.30 -12.02 -2.61
C THR A 16 8.36 -13.46 -2.08
N GLY A 17 8.79 -13.66 -0.83
CA GLY A 17 8.84 -14.97 -0.17
C GLY A 17 10.12 -15.79 -0.43
N GLY A 18 11.13 -15.21 -1.08
CA GLY A 18 12.41 -15.91 -1.29
C GLY A 18 13.56 -14.97 -1.69
N TYR A 19 14.78 -15.48 -1.54
CA TYR A 19 15.99 -14.83 -2.02
C TYR A 19 16.03 -14.88 -3.54
N GLN A 20 16.31 -13.74 -4.18
CA GLN A 20 16.58 -13.69 -5.61
C GLN A 20 18.05 -13.38 -5.85
N ILE A 21 18.66 -14.09 -6.79
CA ILE A 21 20.00 -13.73 -7.26
C ILE A 21 19.84 -12.43 -8.06
N GLY A 22 20.38 -11.33 -7.55
CA GLY A 22 20.22 -10.01 -8.16
C GLY A 22 20.94 -8.92 -7.39
N ARG A 23 20.54 -7.66 -7.65
CA ARG A 23 21.07 -6.47 -6.95
C ARG A 23 20.80 -6.51 -5.44
N VAL A 24 19.70 -7.14 -5.05
CA VAL A 24 19.20 -7.18 -3.68
C VAL A 24 18.75 -8.59 -3.36
N ASP A 25 19.05 -9.03 -2.15
CA ASP A 25 18.75 -10.38 -1.67
C ASP A 25 17.23 -10.59 -1.49
N ASN A 26 16.57 -9.65 -0.78
CA ASN A 26 15.13 -9.66 -0.54
C ASN A 26 14.42 -8.59 -1.36
N THR A 27 13.78 -8.99 -2.46
CA THR A 27 13.02 -8.10 -3.35
C THR A 27 11.58 -7.92 -2.88
N ILE A 28 10.95 -6.82 -3.33
CA ILE A 28 9.53 -6.56 -3.09
C ILE A 28 8.64 -7.01 -4.24
N VAL A 29 7.37 -7.28 -3.94
CA VAL A 29 6.34 -7.66 -4.92
C VAL A 29 6.11 -6.54 -5.94
N ARG A 30 5.98 -6.93 -7.20
CA ARG A 30 5.73 -6.06 -8.35
C ARG A 30 4.56 -6.58 -9.18
N GLU A 31 3.94 -5.69 -9.92
CA GLU A 31 3.00 -6.06 -10.96
C GLU A 31 3.73 -6.68 -12.16
N PRO A 32 3.32 -7.87 -12.64
CA PRO A 32 4.02 -8.55 -13.74
C PRO A 32 4.06 -7.77 -15.05
N ALA A 33 3.01 -7.02 -15.37
CA ALA A 33 2.89 -6.32 -16.66
C ALA A 33 3.72 -5.04 -16.73
N THR A 34 3.82 -4.30 -15.63
CA THR A 34 4.47 -2.98 -15.57
C THR A 34 5.81 -3.00 -14.84
N ASN A 35 6.09 -4.07 -14.09
CA ASN A 35 7.23 -4.19 -13.17
C ASN A 35 7.26 -3.09 -12.09
N ILE A 36 6.11 -2.47 -11.79
CA ILE A 36 5.96 -1.46 -10.75
C ILE A 36 5.66 -2.14 -9.42
N PRO A 37 6.32 -1.77 -8.31
CA PRO A 37 6.02 -2.29 -6.98
C PRO A 37 4.57 -2.04 -6.56
N LYS A 38 3.99 -3.01 -5.85
CA LYS A 38 2.62 -2.93 -5.32
C LYS A 38 2.52 -3.59 -3.96
N ILE A 39 1.44 -3.30 -3.23
CA ILE A 39 1.05 -4.06 -2.05
C ILE A 39 -0.10 -4.97 -2.45
N PRO A 40 0.06 -6.31 -2.44
CA PRO A 40 -1.02 -7.22 -2.79
C PRO A 40 -2.25 -7.03 -1.88
N GLY A 41 -3.44 -7.14 -2.46
CA GLY A 41 -4.71 -7.06 -1.74
C GLY A 41 -4.80 -8.12 -0.63
N SER A 42 -4.16 -9.28 -0.82
CA SER A 42 -4.03 -10.31 0.22
C SER A 42 -3.20 -9.86 1.43
N SER A 43 -2.15 -9.05 1.22
CA SER A 43 -1.35 -8.47 2.31
C SER A 43 -2.15 -7.43 3.09
N ILE A 44 -2.93 -6.60 2.39
CA ILE A 44 -3.85 -5.64 3.01
C ILE A 44 -4.94 -6.37 3.78
N ALA A 45 -5.59 -7.36 3.17
CA ALA A 45 -6.66 -8.14 3.75
C ALA A 45 -6.21 -8.89 5.02
N GLY A 46 -5.06 -9.57 5.00
CA GLY A 46 -4.54 -10.28 6.16
C GLY A 46 -4.17 -9.35 7.33
N THR A 47 -3.57 -8.20 7.01
CA THR A 47 -3.24 -7.18 8.00
C THR A 47 -4.51 -6.54 8.59
N ALA A 48 -5.44 -6.14 7.73
CA ALA A 48 -6.72 -5.58 8.12
C ALA A 48 -7.56 -6.56 8.94
N ARG A 49 -7.55 -7.86 8.62
CA ARG A 49 -8.19 -8.91 9.41
C ARG A 49 -7.67 -8.92 10.85
N THR A 50 -6.35 -8.92 11.00
CA THR A 50 -5.68 -8.91 12.31
C THR A 50 -6.05 -7.65 13.10
N TYR A 51 -5.97 -6.47 12.48
CA TYR A 51 -6.23 -5.21 13.18
C TYR A 51 -7.70 -4.99 13.51
N THR A 52 -8.61 -5.42 12.62
CA THR A 52 -10.04 -5.48 12.92
C THR A 52 -10.27 -6.39 14.12
N THR A 53 -9.61 -7.55 14.18
CA THR A 53 -9.72 -8.49 15.32
C THR A 53 -9.30 -7.83 16.62
N TYR A 54 -8.17 -7.12 16.66
CA TYR A 54 -7.75 -6.39 17.87
C TYR A 54 -8.79 -5.38 18.33
N ARG A 55 -9.32 -4.57 17.40
CA ARG A 55 -10.34 -3.56 17.69
C ARG A 55 -11.65 -4.16 18.15
N GLU A 56 -12.08 -5.27 17.56
CA GLU A 56 -13.29 -5.96 17.99
C GLU A 56 -13.14 -6.62 19.36
N ILE A 57 -11.94 -7.11 19.73
CA ILE A 57 -11.68 -7.67 21.07
C ILE A 57 -11.79 -6.59 22.16
N GLU A 58 -11.39 -5.36 21.85
CA GLU A 58 -11.45 -4.23 22.78
C GLU A 58 -12.89 -3.76 23.10
N LYS A 59 -13.89 -4.18 22.30
CA LYS A 59 -15.30 -3.79 22.52
C LYS A 59 -15.91 -4.59 23.68
N GLU A 60 -16.69 -3.89 24.51
CA GLU A 60 -17.44 -4.51 25.60
C GLU A 60 -18.45 -5.55 25.07
N GLY A 61 -18.46 -6.74 25.69
CA GLY A 61 -19.36 -7.84 25.30
C GLY A 61 -18.95 -8.58 24.01
N SER A 62 -17.77 -8.30 23.45
CA SER A 62 -17.28 -8.96 22.25
C SER A 62 -17.03 -10.46 22.46
N THR A 63 -17.45 -11.26 21.48
CA THR A 63 -17.18 -12.71 21.42
C THR A 63 -16.03 -13.04 20.46
N VAL A 64 -15.37 -12.02 19.90
CA VAL A 64 -14.24 -12.18 19.00
C VAL A 64 -13.02 -12.68 19.78
N LYS A 65 -12.33 -13.68 19.24
CA LYS A 65 -11.09 -14.23 19.79
C LYS A 65 -9.91 -13.88 18.89
N ILE A 66 -8.71 -13.84 19.44
CA ILE A 66 -7.49 -13.62 18.66
C ILE A 66 -7.30 -14.68 17.55
N SER A 67 -7.77 -15.91 17.80
CA SER A 67 -7.76 -17.01 16.83
C SER A 67 -8.61 -16.72 15.58
N CYS A 68 -9.56 -15.78 15.63
CA CYS A 68 -10.32 -15.36 14.45
C CYS A 68 -9.48 -14.61 13.40
N ALA A 69 -8.31 -14.09 13.77
CA ALA A 69 -7.34 -13.50 12.84
C ALA A 69 -6.43 -14.54 12.16
N GLY A 70 -6.30 -15.73 12.75
CA GLY A 70 -5.29 -16.73 12.39
C GLY A 70 -5.74 -17.74 11.34
N GLN A 71 -5.10 -18.92 11.34
CA GLN A 71 -5.52 -20.08 10.56
C GLN A 71 -6.09 -21.15 11.49
N ASP A 72 -7.05 -21.95 11.01
CA ASP A 72 -7.63 -23.04 11.82
C ASP A 72 -6.63 -24.14 12.19
N GLU A 73 -5.53 -24.31 11.43
CA GLU A 73 -4.57 -25.40 11.65
C GLU A 73 -3.42 -25.05 12.61
N GLU A 74 -3.00 -23.79 12.72
CA GLU A 74 -1.80 -23.40 13.50
C GLU A 74 -2.04 -23.11 14.98
N VAL A 75 -3.30 -23.09 15.46
CA VAL A 75 -3.62 -22.87 16.88
C VAL A 75 -3.98 -24.18 17.62
N SER A 76 -3.92 -25.32 16.93
CA SER A 76 -4.48 -26.59 17.39
C SER A 76 -3.53 -27.49 18.21
N LYS A 77 -2.31 -27.05 18.55
CA LYS A 77 -1.45 -27.82 19.47
C LYS A 77 -1.81 -27.64 20.95
N GLU A 78 -2.65 -26.64 21.28
CA GLU A 78 -3.02 -26.32 22.68
C GLU A 78 -4.54 -26.15 22.90
N GLY A 79 -5.39 -26.66 22.00
CA GLY A 79 -6.85 -26.63 22.19
C GLY A 79 -7.49 -25.25 22.05
N VAL A 80 -6.85 -24.33 21.31
CA VAL A 80 -7.45 -23.04 20.97
C VAL A 80 -8.27 -23.21 19.70
N ASP A 81 -9.59 -23.08 19.83
CA ASP A 81 -10.51 -23.05 18.68
C ASP A 81 -10.07 -21.94 17.72
N GLY A 82 -9.85 -22.29 16.44
CA GLY A 82 -9.49 -21.36 15.37
C GLY A 82 -10.55 -20.30 15.10
N HIS A 83 -10.94 -20.11 13.84
CA HIS A 83 -12.06 -19.26 13.48
C HIS A 83 -13.31 -19.66 14.26
N CYS A 84 -14.09 -18.71 14.79
CA CYS A 84 -15.39 -19.07 15.38
C CYS A 84 -16.46 -19.32 14.30
N GLY A 85 -16.32 -18.71 13.12
CA GLY A 85 -17.24 -18.83 11.97
C GLY A 85 -18.48 -17.93 12.06
N GLU A 86 -18.68 -17.26 13.19
CA GLU A 86 -19.91 -16.52 13.48
C GLU A 86 -19.68 -15.02 13.71
N CYS A 87 -18.49 -14.62 14.16
CA CYS A 87 -18.24 -13.22 14.47
C CYS A 87 -18.06 -12.37 13.20
N ILE A 88 -18.18 -11.05 13.37
CA ILE A 88 -18.03 -10.07 12.30
C ILE A 88 -16.70 -10.22 11.54
N VAL A 89 -15.60 -10.56 12.22
CA VAL A 89 -14.29 -10.81 11.56
C VAL A 89 -14.36 -12.02 10.64
N CYS A 90 -14.84 -13.17 11.14
CA CYS A 90 -14.89 -14.41 10.34
C CYS A 90 -15.83 -14.26 9.15
N ARG A 91 -16.99 -13.61 9.32
CA ARG A 91 -17.94 -13.36 8.24
C ARG A 91 -17.39 -12.34 7.23
N SER A 92 -16.69 -11.31 7.69
CA SER A 92 -16.10 -10.29 6.81
C SER A 92 -14.96 -10.85 5.96
N PHE A 93 -13.99 -11.53 6.57
CA PHE A 93 -12.76 -11.98 5.88
C PHE A 93 -12.78 -13.43 5.42
N GLY A 94 -13.82 -14.19 5.76
CA GLY A 94 -13.96 -15.61 5.43
C GLY A 94 -13.23 -16.53 6.43
N TYR A 95 -13.59 -17.80 6.40
CA TYR A 95 -13.02 -18.83 7.27
C TYR A 95 -13.09 -20.22 6.62
N SER A 96 -12.32 -21.19 7.13
CA SER A 96 -12.28 -22.54 6.56
C SER A 96 -12.14 -23.61 7.63
N LYS A 97 -13.26 -24.17 8.09
CA LYS A 97 -13.27 -25.21 9.12
C LYS A 97 -13.29 -26.63 8.53
N LYS A 98 -12.76 -27.57 9.31
CA LYS A 98 -12.85 -29.02 9.06
C LYS A 98 -14.08 -29.67 9.73
N ASP A 99 -14.88 -28.90 10.46
CA ASP A 99 -16.14 -29.36 11.07
C ASP A 99 -17.32 -29.19 10.08
N ASP A 100 -18.53 -29.59 10.50
CA ASP A 100 -19.74 -29.51 9.68
C ASP A 100 -20.12 -28.08 9.26
N ARG A 101 -19.51 -27.04 9.85
CA ARG A 101 -19.72 -25.64 9.42
C ARG A 101 -18.99 -25.32 8.11
N GLY A 102 -18.00 -26.13 7.72
CA GLY A 102 -17.29 -26.02 6.45
C GLY A 102 -16.54 -24.68 6.26
N SER A 103 -16.39 -24.28 4.99
CA SER A 103 -15.69 -23.06 4.61
C SER A 103 -16.67 -22.04 4.02
N CYS A 104 -16.52 -20.77 4.43
CA CYS A 104 -17.30 -19.66 3.87
C CYS A 104 -16.37 -18.59 3.30
N GLN A 105 -16.74 -18.10 2.11
CA GLN A 105 -16.09 -16.95 1.49
C GLN A 105 -16.32 -15.69 2.34
N GLY A 106 -15.31 -14.81 2.40
CA GLY A 106 -15.45 -13.50 3.03
C GLY A 106 -16.33 -12.54 2.23
N LEU A 107 -16.95 -11.59 2.93
CA LEU A 107 -17.71 -10.50 2.34
C LEU A 107 -16.83 -9.39 1.75
N VAL A 108 -15.63 -9.17 2.30
CA VAL A 108 -14.75 -8.08 1.88
C VAL A 108 -13.76 -8.51 0.80
N TYR A 109 -13.60 -7.65 -0.19
CA TYR A 109 -12.58 -7.73 -1.22
C TYR A 109 -11.67 -6.49 -1.14
N PHE A 110 -10.37 -6.71 -1.24
CA PHE A 110 -9.35 -5.67 -1.38
C PHE A 110 -8.64 -5.86 -2.72
N SER A 111 -8.57 -4.80 -3.53
CA SER A 111 -7.65 -4.79 -4.68
C SER A 111 -6.20 -4.60 -4.20
N ASP A 112 -5.25 -4.85 -5.10
CA ASP A 112 -3.86 -4.51 -4.84
C ASP A 112 -3.70 -2.98 -4.69
N ALA A 113 -2.92 -2.53 -3.70
CA ALA A 113 -2.55 -1.12 -3.64
C ALA A 113 -1.46 -0.81 -4.66
N ARG A 114 -1.78 0.11 -5.57
CA ARG A 114 -0.93 0.53 -6.68
C ARG A 114 -0.40 1.93 -6.41
N ILE A 115 0.82 2.20 -6.85
CA ILE A 115 1.48 3.49 -6.65
C ILE A 115 0.76 4.55 -7.49
N LEU A 116 0.31 5.63 -6.84
CA LEU A 116 -0.22 6.83 -7.50
C LEU A 116 0.89 7.87 -7.70
N LEU A 117 1.67 8.12 -6.65
CA LEU A 117 2.75 9.10 -6.62
C LEU A 117 3.96 8.52 -5.90
N PHE A 118 5.10 8.49 -6.59
CA PHE A 118 6.35 7.94 -6.09
C PHE A 118 7.39 9.03 -5.81
N PRO A 119 7.93 9.14 -4.58
CA PRO A 119 8.89 10.17 -4.23
C PRO A 119 10.25 9.88 -4.87
N VAL A 120 10.83 10.89 -5.53
CA VAL A 120 12.15 10.83 -6.15
C VAL A 120 12.95 12.05 -5.71
N SER A 121 14.23 11.84 -5.41
CA SER A 121 15.15 12.95 -5.12
C SER A 121 15.50 13.70 -6.40
N THR A 122 15.44 15.04 -6.32
CA THR A 122 15.86 15.95 -7.39
C THR A 122 16.80 17.02 -6.82
N ARG A 123 17.45 17.78 -7.69
CA ARG A 123 18.31 18.92 -7.28
C ARG A 123 17.55 20.06 -6.59
N LEU A 124 16.22 20.12 -6.72
CA LEU A 124 15.34 21.12 -6.11
C LEU A 124 14.54 20.57 -4.92
N GLY A 125 15.00 19.45 -4.34
CA GLY A 125 14.30 18.71 -3.30
C GLY A 125 13.46 17.56 -3.85
N PRO A 126 12.65 16.89 -3.00
CA PRO A 126 11.86 15.75 -3.43
C PRO A 126 10.75 16.19 -4.41
N ALA A 127 10.49 15.32 -5.38
CA ALA A 127 9.36 15.40 -6.30
C ALA A 127 8.55 14.12 -6.24
N TRP A 128 7.24 14.20 -6.50
CA TRP A 128 6.37 13.03 -6.63
C TRP A 128 6.13 12.71 -8.10
N VAL A 129 6.65 11.58 -8.55
CA VAL A 129 6.56 11.13 -9.93
C VAL A 129 5.31 10.28 -10.15
N THR A 130 4.62 10.52 -11.26
CA THR A 130 3.51 9.71 -11.78
C THR A 130 3.57 9.66 -13.30
N ALA A 131 2.63 8.97 -13.93
CA ALA A 131 2.55 8.84 -15.38
C ALA A 131 1.10 8.82 -15.86
N PRO A 132 0.82 9.15 -17.13
CA PRO A 132 -0.53 9.12 -17.69
C PRO A 132 -1.30 7.84 -17.42
N MET A 133 -0.67 6.67 -17.57
CA MET A 133 -1.32 5.38 -17.31
C MET A 133 -1.75 5.23 -15.85
N ILE A 134 -0.95 5.71 -14.89
CA ILE A 134 -1.23 5.63 -13.46
C ILE A 134 -2.39 6.56 -13.08
N LEU A 135 -2.37 7.79 -13.61
CA LEU A 135 -3.44 8.77 -13.36
C LEU A 135 -4.78 8.29 -13.92
N ASN A 136 -4.79 7.85 -15.18
CA ASN A 136 -6.00 7.35 -15.83
C ASN A 136 -6.61 6.17 -15.06
N GLU A 137 -5.76 5.28 -14.54
CA GLU A 137 -6.19 4.15 -13.72
C GLU A 137 -6.81 4.58 -12.38
N PHE A 138 -6.26 5.64 -11.76
CA PHE A 138 -6.84 6.27 -10.58
C PHE A 138 -8.14 7.04 -10.89
N GLY A 139 -8.46 7.28 -12.16
CA GLY A 139 -9.63 8.03 -12.61
C GLY A 139 -9.38 9.52 -12.85
N ASP A 140 -8.12 9.96 -12.75
CA ASP A 140 -7.72 11.32 -13.11
C ASP A 140 -7.17 11.31 -14.54
N SER A 141 -7.69 12.16 -15.43
CA SER A 141 -7.19 12.25 -16.79
C SER A 141 -6.36 13.51 -16.99
N LEU A 142 -5.25 13.37 -17.70
CA LEU A 142 -4.50 14.51 -18.24
C LEU A 142 -5.23 15.18 -19.42
N GLY A 143 -6.13 14.46 -20.09
CA GLY A 143 -6.61 14.81 -21.43
C GLY A 143 -5.54 14.57 -22.50
N ASP A 144 -5.97 14.23 -23.72
CA ASP A 144 -5.07 13.80 -24.81
C ASP A 144 -3.97 14.82 -25.12
N THR A 145 -4.27 16.12 -25.03
CA THR A 145 -3.36 17.22 -25.35
C THR A 145 -2.28 17.44 -24.30
N ASN A 146 -2.44 16.91 -23.09
CA ASN A 146 -1.53 17.13 -21.96
C ASN A 146 -0.69 15.88 -21.63
N THR A 147 -0.57 14.94 -22.57
CA THR A 147 0.31 13.77 -22.40
C THR A 147 1.77 14.17 -22.65
N PRO A 148 2.74 13.83 -21.79
CA PRO A 148 4.15 14.16 -22.00
C PRO A 148 4.70 13.51 -23.29
N ALA A 149 5.56 14.21 -24.01
CA ALA A 149 6.31 13.61 -25.12
C ALA A 149 7.30 12.57 -24.58
N LYS A 150 7.73 11.60 -25.42
CA LYS A 150 8.53 10.42 -25.00
C LYS A 150 9.81 10.73 -24.21
N ASP A 151 10.35 11.93 -24.36
CA ASP A 151 11.61 12.40 -23.78
C ASP A 151 11.43 13.66 -22.91
N LYS A 152 10.19 14.07 -22.61
CA LYS A 152 9.88 15.26 -21.80
C LYS A 152 9.04 14.94 -20.59
N ILE A 153 9.08 15.83 -19.61
CA ILE A 153 8.26 15.75 -18.39
C ILE A 153 7.35 16.97 -18.26
N ILE A 154 6.24 16.80 -17.56
CA ILE A 154 5.36 17.89 -17.13
C ILE A 154 5.55 18.04 -15.62
N VAL A 155 5.61 19.27 -15.13
CA VAL A 155 5.97 19.53 -13.73
C VAL A 155 4.95 20.44 -13.05
N GLY A 156 4.84 20.29 -11.73
CA GLY A 156 4.12 21.20 -10.86
C GLY A 156 4.79 22.58 -10.75
N SER A 157 4.10 23.51 -10.09
CA SER A 157 4.50 24.92 -10.01
C SER A 157 5.88 25.17 -9.42
N GLU A 158 6.35 24.30 -8.51
CA GLU A 158 7.66 24.45 -7.84
C GLU A 158 8.85 24.27 -8.79
N PHE A 159 8.63 23.64 -9.95
CA PHE A 159 9.68 23.36 -10.94
C PHE A 159 9.48 24.09 -12.27
N ALA A 160 8.46 24.94 -12.36
CA ALA A 160 8.04 25.59 -13.62
C ALA A 160 9.09 26.58 -14.19
N ALA A 161 10.00 27.09 -13.36
CA ALA A 161 11.08 27.99 -13.79
C ALA A 161 12.27 27.27 -14.45
N GLU A 162 12.32 25.93 -14.36
CA GLU A 162 13.45 25.14 -14.84
C GLU A 162 13.26 24.70 -16.30
N SER A 163 14.38 24.48 -16.99
CA SER A 163 14.38 23.91 -18.35
C SER A 163 14.43 22.37 -18.39
N SER A 164 14.92 21.75 -17.31
CA SER A 164 15.00 20.29 -17.15
C SER A 164 14.95 19.91 -15.68
N LEU A 165 14.64 18.67 -15.33
CA LEU A 165 14.69 18.17 -13.95
C LEU A 165 15.35 16.80 -13.89
N ASN A 166 16.16 16.56 -12.85
CA ASN A 166 16.70 15.23 -12.60
C ASN A 166 15.74 14.41 -11.74
N LEU A 167 15.55 13.15 -12.12
CA LEU A 167 14.78 12.13 -11.40
C LEU A 167 15.74 11.00 -11.05
N GLY A 168 16.40 11.13 -9.90
CA GLY A 168 17.57 10.31 -9.59
C GLY A 168 18.71 10.64 -10.56
N TRP A 169 19.17 9.63 -11.30
CA TRP A 169 20.28 9.75 -12.26
C TRP A 169 19.86 10.25 -13.66
N LEU A 170 18.57 10.25 -13.97
CA LEU A 170 18.05 10.63 -15.29
C LEU A 170 17.68 12.11 -15.30
N ASN A 171 18.18 12.91 -16.25
CA ASN A 171 17.79 14.31 -16.42
C ASN A 171 16.91 14.47 -17.68
N LEU A 172 15.71 15.03 -17.52
CA LEU A 172 14.73 15.17 -18.61
C LEU A 172 14.34 16.65 -18.82
N PRO A 173 14.22 17.11 -20.07
CA PRO A 173 13.68 18.44 -20.39
C PRO A 173 12.22 18.59 -19.98
N ILE A 174 11.84 19.79 -19.53
CA ILE A 174 10.47 20.13 -19.13
C ILE A 174 9.68 20.61 -20.37
N ASP A 175 8.45 20.14 -20.52
CA ASP A 175 7.52 20.60 -21.55
C ASP A 175 6.77 21.85 -21.07
N THR A 176 7.31 23.03 -21.40
CA THR A 176 6.77 24.34 -20.94
C THR A 176 5.41 24.69 -21.52
N ASN A 177 4.91 23.94 -22.50
CA ASN A 177 3.59 24.15 -23.11
C ASN A 177 2.48 23.38 -22.38
N LYS A 178 2.83 22.61 -21.35
CA LYS A 178 1.92 21.72 -20.62
C LYS A 178 1.90 22.05 -19.14
N THR A 179 0.79 21.75 -18.51
CA THR A 179 0.55 22.02 -17.09
C THR A 179 0.29 20.74 -16.34
N CYS A 180 0.80 20.63 -15.11
CA CYS A 180 0.52 19.46 -14.28
C CYS A 180 -1.00 19.36 -14.01
N PRO A 181 -1.63 18.18 -14.15
CA PRO A 181 -3.05 18.02 -13.89
C PRO A 181 -3.34 18.16 -12.39
N SER A 182 -4.59 18.47 -12.07
CA SER A 182 -5.09 18.29 -10.71
C SER A 182 -5.20 16.79 -10.42
N ILE A 183 -4.67 16.35 -9.28
CA ILE A 183 -4.77 14.98 -8.81
C ILE A 183 -5.73 14.96 -7.60
N GLY A 184 -6.60 13.95 -7.53
CA GLY A 184 -7.58 13.74 -6.47
C GLY A 184 -6.97 13.47 -5.08
N LEU A 185 -6.34 14.48 -4.48
CA LEU A 185 -5.65 14.42 -3.18
C LEU A 185 -6.40 15.19 -2.08
N ASP A 186 -7.72 15.38 -2.21
CA ASP A 186 -8.50 16.14 -1.22
C ASP A 186 -8.47 15.49 0.17
N SER A 187 -8.52 14.15 0.23
CA SER A 187 -8.53 13.40 1.49
C SER A 187 -7.26 13.56 2.34
N LEU A 188 -6.15 14.08 1.81
CA LEU A 188 -4.92 14.31 2.59
C LEU A 188 -4.99 15.60 3.42
N GLY A 189 -5.98 16.47 3.17
CA GLY A 189 -6.07 17.80 3.73
C GLY A 189 -5.36 18.84 2.87
N LYS A 190 -5.81 20.10 3.00
CA LYS A 190 -5.42 21.23 2.15
C LYS A 190 -3.90 21.42 2.05
N ASP A 191 -3.22 21.47 3.18
CA ASP A 191 -1.78 21.79 3.23
C ASP A 191 -0.92 20.73 2.51
N LYS A 192 -1.26 19.44 2.70
CA LYS A 192 -0.56 18.34 2.01
C LYS A 192 -0.88 18.33 0.52
N LYS A 193 -2.14 18.53 0.16
CA LYS A 193 -2.55 18.62 -1.25
C LYS A 193 -1.75 19.71 -1.96
N GLU A 194 -1.68 20.91 -1.41
CA GLU A 194 -0.97 22.04 -1.99
C GLU A 194 0.53 21.76 -2.15
N LEU A 195 1.17 21.26 -1.09
CA LEU A 195 2.59 20.91 -1.11
C LEU A 195 2.92 19.82 -2.15
N ILE A 196 2.12 18.75 -2.21
CA ILE A 196 2.36 17.64 -3.13
C ILE A 196 2.10 18.10 -4.56
N SER A 197 0.98 18.78 -4.82
CA SER A 197 0.58 19.23 -6.17
C SER A 197 1.63 20.16 -6.79
N GLY A 198 2.23 21.05 -5.99
CA GLY A 198 3.32 21.91 -6.45
C GLY A 198 4.56 21.15 -6.90
N ARG A 199 4.78 19.92 -6.41
CA ARG A 199 5.98 19.10 -6.60
C ARG A 199 5.73 17.80 -7.38
N VAL A 200 4.61 17.69 -8.09
CA VAL A 200 4.35 16.55 -8.97
C VAL A 200 5.19 16.65 -10.24
N VAL A 201 5.62 15.50 -10.75
CA VAL A 201 6.24 15.35 -12.07
C VAL A 201 5.53 14.22 -12.80
N VAL A 202 4.95 14.53 -13.96
CA VAL A 202 4.34 13.54 -14.85
C VAL A 202 5.38 13.16 -15.91
N VAL A 203 5.76 11.88 -15.91
CA VAL A 203 6.70 11.31 -16.87
C VAL A 203 5.96 10.49 -17.92
N PRO A 204 6.59 10.21 -19.07
CA PRO A 204 6.07 9.25 -20.05
C PRO A 204 5.92 7.84 -19.47
N ASP A 205 4.87 7.13 -19.87
CA ASP A 205 4.58 5.76 -19.40
C ASP A 205 5.74 4.78 -19.64
N ASN A 206 6.51 4.97 -20.72
CA ASN A 206 7.67 4.12 -21.00
C ASN A 206 8.85 4.32 -20.03
N LEU A 207 8.87 5.40 -19.25
CA LEU A 207 9.96 5.72 -18.32
C LEU A 207 9.59 5.44 -16.85
N ILE A 208 8.30 5.40 -16.50
CA ILE A 208 7.86 5.33 -15.10
C ILE A 208 8.41 4.11 -14.35
N ALA A 209 8.37 2.93 -14.97
CA ALA A 209 8.84 1.70 -14.35
C ALA A 209 10.34 1.76 -14.05
N GLN A 210 11.15 2.29 -14.98
CA GLN A 210 12.60 2.43 -14.78
C GLN A 210 12.91 3.47 -13.70
N ILE A 211 12.19 4.59 -13.68
CA ILE A 211 12.36 5.65 -12.68
C ILE A 211 12.04 5.11 -11.28
N ILE A 212 10.90 4.43 -11.10
CA ILE A 212 10.51 3.86 -9.81
C ILE A 212 11.55 2.83 -9.35
N ASN A 213 11.87 1.83 -10.17
CA ASN A 213 12.80 0.76 -9.78
C ASN A 213 14.23 1.25 -9.51
N SER A 214 14.66 2.34 -10.17
CA SER A 214 15.99 2.93 -9.93
C SER A 214 16.07 3.71 -8.61
N ASN A 215 14.92 4.11 -8.04
CA ASN A 215 14.85 4.97 -6.86
C ASN A 215 14.20 4.28 -5.64
N LEU A 216 14.04 2.94 -5.68
CA LEU A 216 13.65 2.16 -4.51
C LEU A 216 14.70 2.23 -3.41
N GLU A 217 14.25 2.17 -2.17
CA GLU A 217 15.13 2.14 -1.01
C GLU A 217 15.76 0.75 -0.91
N VAL A 218 17.09 0.69 -0.73
CA VAL A 218 17.83 -0.54 -0.47
C VAL A 218 18.55 -0.38 0.85
N ARG A 219 18.27 -1.27 1.81
CA ARG A 219 18.94 -1.29 3.10
C ARG A 219 19.79 -2.55 3.25
N THR A 220 21.03 -2.36 3.64
CA THR A 220 21.91 -3.45 4.06
C THR A 220 21.75 -3.71 5.56
N SER A 221 21.61 -4.96 5.94
CA SER A 221 21.46 -5.44 7.30
C SER A 221 22.54 -6.45 7.62
N VAL A 222 23.03 -6.43 8.86
CA VAL A 222 24.00 -7.41 9.37
C VAL A 222 23.61 -7.82 10.79
N SER A 223 23.86 -9.07 11.17
CA SER A 223 23.79 -9.49 12.57
C SER A 223 25.16 -9.30 13.23
N ILE A 224 25.20 -8.73 14.43
CA ILE A 224 26.45 -8.47 15.16
C ILE A 224 26.72 -9.59 16.16
N ASP A 225 27.96 -10.08 16.22
CA ASP A 225 28.43 -10.96 17.28
C ASP A 225 28.62 -10.16 18.57
N PRO A 226 27.89 -10.46 19.67
CA PRO A 226 27.96 -9.68 20.89
C PRO A 226 29.30 -9.80 21.64
N ARG A 227 30.11 -10.83 21.36
CA ARG A 227 31.41 -11.05 22.03
C ARG A 227 32.53 -10.23 21.38
N THR A 228 32.49 -10.11 20.05
CA THR A 228 33.56 -9.43 19.28
C THR A 228 33.17 -8.04 18.79
N GLY A 229 31.87 -7.74 18.74
CA GLY A 229 31.34 -6.50 18.14
C GLY A 229 31.40 -6.47 16.61
N ALA A 230 31.89 -7.53 15.96
CA ALA A 230 31.99 -7.63 14.51
C ALA A 230 30.70 -8.19 13.88
N GLY A 231 30.53 -7.98 12.57
CA GLY A 231 29.47 -8.65 11.81
C GLY A 231 29.67 -10.17 11.81
N LYS A 232 28.59 -10.91 12.06
CA LYS A 232 28.58 -12.38 11.98
C LYS A 232 28.67 -12.82 10.52
N ASP A 233 29.59 -13.74 10.23
CA ASP A 233 29.77 -14.30 8.90
C ASP A 233 28.47 -14.90 8.35
N GLY A 234 28.17 -14.59 7.08
CA GLY A 234 26.96 -15.04 6.39
C GLY A 234 25.66 -14.37 6.82
N ALA A 235 25.69 -13.38 7.71
CA ALA A 235 24.50 -12.69 8.21
C ALA A 235 24.27 -11.31 7.56
N LEU A 236 25.05 -10.96 6.53
CA LEU A 236 24.86 -9.76 5.72
C LEU A 236 23.78 -10.04 4.67
N PHE A 237 22.76 -9.19 4.60
CA PHE A 237 21.73 -9.27 3.57
C PHE A 237 21.19 -7.88 3.23
N THR A 238 20.64 -7.74 2.04
CA THR A 238 20.05 -6.51 1.53
C THR A 238 18.55 -6.69 1.32
N SER A 239 17.78 -5.65 1.61
CA SER A 239 16.33 -5.64 1.42
C SER A 239 15.89 -4.39 0.70
N GLU A 240 14.99 -4.58 -0.26
CA GLU A 240 14.37 -3.49 -1.02
C GLU A 240 13.10 -3.02 -0.32
N ALA A 241 12.73 -1.74 -0.46
CA ALA A 241 11.48 -1.22 0.05
C ALA A 241 10.93 -0.07 -0.79
N ILE A 242 9.60 0.04 -0.80
CA ILE A 242 8.91 1.24 -1.27
C ILE A 242 9.24 2.38 -0.30
N PRO A 243 9.82 3.51 -0.74
CA PRO A 243 10.21 4.59 0.15
C PRO A 243 9.02 5.19 0.90
N ARG A 244 9.30 5.76 2.08
CA ARG A 244 8.33 6.60 2.79
C ARG A 244 7.84 7.75 1.90
N SER A 245 6.68 8.29 2.19
CA SER A 245 5.95 9.31 1.42
C SER A 245 5.44 8.88 0.04
N THR A 246 5.62 7.61 -0.34
CA THR A 246 4.90 7.03 -1.48
C THR A 246 3.42 7.05 -1.21
N ILE A 247 2.65 7.53 -2.17
CA ILE A 247 1.20 7.53 -2.13
C ILE A 247 0.71 6.39 -3.02
N LEU A 248 -0.04 5.47 -2.42
CA LEU A 248 -0.67 4.36 -3.12
C LEU A 248 -2.18 4.45 -2.98
N TRP A 249 -2.91 3.72 -3.79
CA TRP A 249 -4.35 3.60 -3.68
C TRP A 249 -4.82 2.17 -3.89
N PHE A 250 -5.91 1.79 -3.24
CA PHE A 250 -6.59 0.52 -3.45
C PHE A 250 -8.10 0.73 -3.36
N GLU A 251 -8.85 -0.31 -3.73
CA GLU A 251 -10.31 -0.35 -3.62
C GLU A 251 -10.72 -1.42 -2.63
N MET A 252 -11.73 -1.10 -1.83
CA MET A 252 -12.42 -2.06 -0.97
C MET A 252 -13.86 -2.21 -1.46
N ASN A 253 -14.31 -3.46 -1.55
CA ASN A 253 -15.71 -3.77 -1.84
C ASN A 253 -16.26 -4.72 -0.78
N ILE A 254 -17.53 -4.56 -0.44
CA ILE A 254 -18.21 -5.43 0.53
C ILE A 254 -19.43 -6.02 -0.18
N ASN A 255 -19.47 -7.34 -0.28
CA ASN A 255 -20.63 -8.04 -0.79
C ASN A 255 -21.82 -7.89 0.17
N ASN A 256 -23.03 -7.86 -0.39
CA ASN A 256 -24.25 -7.78 0.41
C ASN A 256 -24.35 -8.99 1.36
N PRO A 257 -24.33 -8.79 2.70
CA PRO A 257 -24.35 -9.89 3.66
C PRO A 257 -25.57 -10.82 3.51
N ASN A 258 -26.70 -10.30 3.02
CA ASN A 258 -27.91 -11.08 2.78
C ASN A 258 -27.71 -12.23 1.77
N TYR A 259 -26.83 -12.06 0.77
CA TYR A 259 -26.55 -13.11 -0.21
C TYR A 259 -25.80 -14.31 0.39
N PHE A 260 -25.26 -14.17 1.60
CA PHE A 260 -24.47 -15.17 2.31
C PHE A 260 -25.19 -15.67 3.58
N GLY A 261 -26.48 -15.34 3.75
CA GLY A 261 -27.25 -15.75 4.92
C GLY A 261 -26.97 -14.96 6.20
N TYR A 262 -26.28 -13.82 6.11
CA TYR A 262 -25.96 -12.94 7.23
C TYR A 262 -26.94 -11.76 7.30
N GLY A 263 -28.24 -12.05 7.39
CA GLY A 263 -29.28 -11.02 7.41
C GLY A 263 -29.29 -10.12 8.65
N ASP A 264 -28.47 -10.46 9.64
CA ASP A 264 -28.19 -9.70 10.85
C ASP A 264 -27.03 -8.69 10.69
N LEU A 265 -26.34 -8.67 9.54
CA LEU A 265 -25.24 -7.74 9.26
C LEU A 265 -25.60 -6.80 8.10
N THR A 266 -25.21 -5.54 8.24
CA THR A 266 -25.25 -4.56 7.15
C THR A 266 -23.86 -4.36 6.52
N ILE A 267 -23.83 -3.76 5.33
CA ILE A 267 -22.58 -3.34 4.69
C ILE A 267 -21.84 -2.33 5.58
N ASP A 268 -22.57 -1.43 6.24
CA ASP A 268 -21.99 -0.40 7.10
C ASP A 268 -21.38 -0.98 8.37
N ASP A 269 -21.96 -2.04 8.95
CA ASP A 269 -21.37 -2.75 10.09
C ASP A 269 -20.00 -3.32 9.72
N VAL A 270 -19.93 -4.02 8.57
CA VAL A 270 -18.68 -4.59 8.05
C VAL A 270 -17.66 -3.49 7.74
N LYS A 271 -18.08 -2.42 7.06
CA LYS A 271 -17.21 -1.29 6.71
C LYS A 271 -16.66 -0.61 7.96
N SER A 272 -17.51 -0.38 8.97
CA SER A 272 -17.14 0.23 10.24
C SER A 272 -16.13 -0.61 11.02
N ALA A 273 -16.38 -1.93 11.12
CA ALA A 273 -15.46 -2.86 11.76
C ALA A 273 -14.07 -2.83 11.10
N ILE A 274 -14.01 -2.93 9.77
CA ILE A 274 -12.73 -2.91 9.05
C ILE A 274 -12.01 -1.57 9.19
N LYS A 275 -12.73 -0.45 9.02
CA LYS A 275 -12.15 0.89 9.17
C LYS A 275 -11.63 1.15 10.58
N SER A 276 -12.21 0.52 11.60
CA SER A 276 -11.69 0.63 12.97
C SER A 276 -10.27 0.11 13.11
N GLY A 277 -9.85 -0.87 12.28
CA GLY A 277 -8.50 -1.41 12.26
C GLY A 277 -7.50 -0.64 11.39
N PHE A 278 -7.95 0.34 10.59
CA PHE A 278 -7.05 1.07 9.68
C PHE A 278 -6.06 1.97 10.41
N ASP A 279 -6.41 2.47 11.60
CA ASP A 279 -5.50 3.30 12.39
C ASP A 279 -4.30 2.51 12.94
N LEU A 280 -4.44 1.21 13.14
CA LEU A 280 -3.36 0.32 13.53
C LEU A 280 -2.32 0.11 12.42
N PHE A 281 -2.61 0.43 11.16
CA PHE A 281 -1.57 0.49 10.13
C PHE A 281 -0.55 1.61 10.41
N GLU A 282 -0.95 2.68 11.10
CA GLU A 282 -0.06 3.77 11.49
C GLU A 282 0.85 3.42 12.67
N THR A 283 0.57 2.34 13.41
CA THR A 283 1.32 1.96 14.61
C THR A 283 1.99 0.60 14.48
N LEU A 284 1.27 -0.40 13.97
CA LEU A 284 1.70 -1.78 13.80
C LEU A 284 2.18 -2.08 12.37
N GLY A 285 1.93 -1.20 11.40
CA GLY A 285 2.47 -1.30 10.04
C GLY A 285 1.91 -2.43 9.17
N ILE A 286 2.51 -2.67 8.01
CA ILE A 286 2.19 -3.76 7.09
C ILE A 286 3.49 -4.31 6.48
N GLY A 287 3.50 -5.61 6.18
CA GLY A 287 4.62 -6.28 5.52
C GLY A 287 5.68 -6.80 6.49
N GLY A 288 6.88 -7.00 5.98
CA GLY A 288 8.02 -7.48 6.75
C GLY A 288 8.78 -6.36 7.46
N MET A 289 9.61 -6.73 8.43
CA MET A 289 10.56 -5.85 9.11
C MET A 289 9.94 -4.67 9.89
N VAL A 290 8.67 -4.75 10.29
CA VAL A 290 7.96 -3.68 11.01
C VAL A 290 8.73 -3.20 12.25
N THR A 291 9.20 -4.13 13.09
CA THR A 291 9.98 -3.82 14.32
C THR A 291 11.34 -3.18 14.04
N ARG A 292 11.73 -3.05 12.76
CA ARG A 292 12.96 -2.42 12.29
C ARG A 292 12.69 -1.07 11.59
N GLY A 293 11.53 -0.47 11.83
CA GLY A 293 11.14 0.83 11.29
C GLY A 293 10.66 0.76 9.83
N PHE A 294 9.85 -0.24 9.51
CA PHE A 294 9.18 -0.41 8.21
C PHE A 294 7.67 -0.50 8.39
N GLY A 295 6.94 -0.28 7.30
CA GLY A 295 5.57 -0.75 7.14
C GLY A 295 4.48 0.20 7.63
N ARG A 296 4.79 1.24 8.42
CA ARG A 296 3.75 2.18 8.86
C ARG A 296 3.09 2.87 7.66
N LEU A 297 1.77 2.80 7.59
CA LEU A 297 0.96 3.25 6.47
C LEU A 297 -0.26 4.01 7.01
N LYS A 298 -0.53 5.19 6.48
CA LYS A 298 -1.75 5.95 6.79
C LYS A 298 -2.77 5.77 5.68
N ILE A 299 -4.05 5.59 6.02
CA ILE A 299 -5.12 5.28 5.07
C ILE A 299 -6.24 6.33 5.19
N TRP A 300 -6.73 6.82 4.06
CA TRP A 300 -7.88 7.70 3.96
C TRP A 300 -8.88 7.17 2.94
N GLU A 301 -10.17 7.29 3.25
CA GLU A 301 -11.21 7.08 2.25
C GLU A 301 -11.21 8.28 1.29
N VAL A 302 -11.25 8.01 -0.01
CA VAL A 302 -11.38 9.03 -1.04
C VAL A 302 -12.82 9.51 -1.02
N ILE A 303 -13.02 10.79 -0.70
CA ILE A 303 -14.34 11.40 -0.79
C ILE A 303 -14.60 11.62 -2.27
N ALA A 304 -15.56 10.89 -2.84
CA ALA A 304 -16.06 11.24 -4.16
C ALA A 304 -16.69 12.63 -4.05
N ASN A 305 -16.03 13.65 -4.61
CA ASN A 305 -16.70 14.91 -4.86
C ASN A 305 -17.87 14.58 -5.79
N GLY A 306 -19.08 14.89 -5.34
CA GLY A 306 -20.33 14.50 -6.00
C GLY A 306 -20.31 14.77 -7.50
N ALA A 307 -20.92 13.83 -8.23
CA ALA A 307 -21.41 14.07 -9.58
C ALA A 307 -22.41 15.24 -9.60
#